data_AF-A0AAD8A2N9-F1
#
_entry.id   AF-A0AAD8A2N9-F1
#
_cell.length_a   1.000
_cell.length_b   1.000
_cell.length_c   1.000
_cell.angle_alpha   90.00
_cell.angle_beta   90.00
_cell.angle_gamma   90.00
#
_symmetry.space_group_name_H-M   'P 1'
#
loop_
_entity.id
_entity.type
_entity.pdbx_description
1 polymer ?
#
loop_
_entity_poly.entity_id
_entity_poly.type
_entity_poly.pdbx_seq_one_letter_code
_entity_poly.pdbx_strand_id
1 'polypeptide(L)'
;MLYAVFIFWVYGANTLSNDLYFISGYKPSLFWNICWHIVVIVALILTPTTMYRMIYYSSATKAQIHALIALIILFSLPILVAALYQYIKAVRQEDTMKMLKPDPSWGPPSEKLKKERAIFNPSKFIRHKEKNLKCYHRCLIRNPQLKELIKKSEETRRKFYEQLHRDIPGLQQRPISTSTF
;
A
#
# COMPACT_ATOMS: atom_id res chain seq x y z
N MET A 1 3.66 -19.94 -3.10
CA MET A 1 3.96 -19.29 -4.39
C MET A 1 2.78 -18.48 -4.91
N LEU A 2 1.63 -19.10 -5.20
CA LEU A 2 0.46 -18.43 -5.79
C LEU A 2 0.03 -17.16 -5.02
N TYR A 3 -0.04 -17.24 -3.69
CA TYR A 3 -0.39 -16.10 -2.83
C TYR A 3 0.51 -14.85 -3.05
N ALA A 4 1.82 -15.06 -3.18
CA ALA A 4 2.77 -13.96 -3.41
C ALA A 4 2.57 -13.32 -4.79
N VAL A 5 2.26 -14.12 -5.81
CA VAL A 5 1.90 -13.62 -7.15
C VAL A 5 0.63 -12.77 -7.08
N PHE A 6 -0.41 -13.26 -6.42
CA PHE A 6 -1.67 -12.51 -6.27
C PHE A 6 -1.47 -11.18 -5.52
N ILE A 7 -0.71 -11.16 -4.43
CA ILE A 7 -0.50 -9.91 -3.69
C ILE A 7 0.42 -8.94 -4.42
N PHE A 8 1.59 -9.40 -4.86
CA PHE A 8 2.59 -8.46 -5.35
C PHE A 8 2.36 -8.07 -6.81
N TRP A 9 1.74 -8.92 -7.64
CA TRP A 9 1.54 -8.65 -9.06
C TRP A 9 0.08 -8.39 -9.44
N VAL A 10 -0.88 -9.15 -8.92
CA VAL A 10 -2.31 -8.92 -9.25
C VAL A 10 -2.87 -7.72 -8.48
N TYR A 11 -2.73 -7.71 -7.16
CA TYR A 11 -3.09 -6.54 -6.33
C TYR A 11 -2.09 -5.38 -6.51
N GLY A 12 -0.83 -5.74 -6.70
CA GLY A 12 0.25 -4.82 -7.02
C GLY A 12 1.04 -4.38 -5.78
N ALA A 13 2.37 -4.55 -5.84
CA ALA A 13 3.31 -4.17 -4.80
C ALA A 13 3.26 -2.66 -4.47
N ASN A 14 2.99 -1.80 -5.45
CA ASN A 14 2.78 -0.37 -5.22
C ASN A 14 1.51 -0.09 -4.40
N THR A 15 0.42 -0.80 -4.69
CA THR A 15 -0.83 -0.70 -3.94
C THR A 15 -0.57 -1.08 -2.49
N LEU A 16 0.09 -2.24 -2.27
CA LEU A 16 0.48 -2.71 -0.94
C LEU A 16 1.41 -1.73 -0.21
N SER A 17 2.39 -1.13 -0.90
CA SER A 17 3.26 -0.11 -0.30
C SER A 17 2.46 1.11 0.17
N ASN A 18 1.44 1.52 -0.60
CA ASN A 18 0.54 2.59 -0.20
C ASN A 18 -0.40 2.16 0.95
N ASP A 19 -0.81 0.90 1.01
CA ASP A 19 -1.54 0.34 2.15
C ASP A 19 -0.72 0.46 3.43
N LEU A 20 0.52 -0.02 3.39
CA LEU A 20 1.43 0.03 4.52
C LEU A 20 1.70 1.46 4.93
N TYR A 21 1.83 2.39 3.97
CA TYR A 21 2.01 3.80 4.29
C TYR A 21 0.79 4.40 4.99
N PHE A 22 -0.42 4.08 4.52
CA PHE A 22 -1.65 4.54 5.15
C PHE A 22 -1.80 4.05 6.59
N ILE A 23 -1.44 2.79 6.84
CA ILE A 23 -1.61 2.16 8.16
C ILE A 23 -0.49 2.59 9.13
N SER A 24 0.77 2.58 8.67
CA SER A 24 1.93 2.81 9.53
C SER A 24 2.42 4.26 9.57
N GLY A 25 2.01 5.09 8.62
CA GLY A 25 2.52 6.46 8.49
C GLY A 25 3.93 6.55 7.89
N TYR A 26 4.57 5.42 7.54
CA TYR A 26 5.87 5.39 6.85
C TYR A 26 5.78 4.66 5.53
N LYS A 27 6.28 5.29 4.45
CA LYS A 27 6.26 4.66 3.13
C LYS A 27 7.44 3.68 3.02
N PRO A 28 7.19 2.39 2.73
CA PRO A 28 8.26 1.44 2.44
C PRO A 28 9.18 2.00 1.34
N SER A 29 10.49 1.89 1.54
CA SER A 29 11.47 2.35 0.56
C SER A 29 11.34 1.57 -0.76
N LEU A 30 11.89 2.14 -1.84
CA LEU A 30 11.92 1.48 -3.14
C LEU A 30 12.61 0.10 -3.08
N PHE A 31 13.59 -0.04 -2.20
CA PHE A 31 14.27 -1.32 -1.93
C PHE A 31 13.26 -2.44 -1.64
N TRP A 32 12.34 -2.25 -0.69
CA TRP A 32 11.34 -3.26 -0.33
C TRP A 32 10.43 -3.63 -1.50
N ASN A 33 10.03 -2.63 -2.29
CA ASN A 33 9.19 -2.85 -3.44
C ASN A 33 9.89 -3.71 -4.51
N ILE A 34 11.17 -3.45 -4.77
CA ILE A 34 11.99 -4.27 -5.67
C ILE A 34 12.16 -5.68 -5.10
N CYS A 35 12.47 -5.83 -3.81
CA CYS A 35 12.61 -7.13 -3.16
C CYS A 35 11.36 -8.00 -3.32
N TRP A 36 10.16 -7.45 -3.17
CA TRP A 36 8.92 -8.22 -3.34
C TRP A 36 8.76 -8.78 -4.76
N HIS A 37 9.14 -8.02 -5.79
CA HIS A 37 9.12 -8.52 -7.17
C HIS A 37 10.19 -9.60 -7.41
N ILE A 38 11.41 -9.38 -6.91
CA ILE A 38 12.51 -10.34 -7.06
C ILE A 38 12.17 -11.66 -6.37
N VAL A 39 11.61 -11.62 -5.15
CA VAL A 39 11.24 -12.83 -4.41
C VAL A 39 10.22 -13.65 -5.18
N VAL A 40 9.23 -13.01 -5.82
CA VAL A 40 8.26 -13.72 -6.68
C VAL A 40 8.95 -14.38 -7.87
N ILE A 41 9.83 -13.66 -8.57
CA ILE A 41 10.56 -14.20 -9.73
C ILE A 41 11.45 -15.39 -9.33
N VAL A 42 12.23 -15.24 -8.25
CA VAL A 42 13.10 -16.29 -7.74
C VAL A 42 12.28 -17.51 -7.34
N ALA A 43 11.15 -17.33 -6.64
CA ALA A 43 10.27 -18.42 -6.28
C ALA A 43 9.67 -19.14 -7.50
N LEU A 44 9.30 -18.40 -8.56
CA LEU A 44 8.77 -18.96 -9.81
C LEU A 44 9.80 -19.80 -10.57
N ILE A 45 11.10 -19.47 -10.48
CA ILE A 45 12.17 -20.20 -11.18
C ILE A 45 12.69 -21.36 -10.32
N LEU A 46 12.96 -21.13 -9.03
CA LEU A 46 13.60 -22.12 -8.17
C LEU A 46 12.64 -23.24 -7.73
N THR A 47 11.34 -22.95 -7.57
CA THR A 47 10.39 -23.98 -7.11
C THR A 47 10.23 -25.09 -8.14
N PRO A 48 9.92 -24.82 -9.43
CA PRO A 48 9.77 -25.88 -10.43
C PRO A 48 11.07 -26.65 -10.68
N THR A 49 12.21 -25.97 -10.69
CA THR A 49 13.52 -26.62 -10.90
C THR A 49 13.88 -27.54 -9.74
N THR A 50 13.60 -27.13 -8.49
CA THR A 50 13.81 -27.97 -7.32
C THR A 50 12.85 -29.15 -7.27
N MET A 51 11.57 -28.94 -7.63
CA MET A 51 10.57 -30.01 -7.74
C MET A 51 10.93 -31.03 -8.81
N TYR A 52 11.36 -30.58 -9.99
CA TYR A 52 11.86 -31.45 -11.05
C TYR A 52 13.03 -32.30 -10.54
N ARG A 53 14.01 -31.69 -9.87
CA ARG A 53 15.14 -32.45 -9.32
C ARG A 53 14.72 -33.46 -8.26
N MET A 54 13.76 -33.10 -7.40
CA MET A 54 13.23 -34.02 -6.40
C MET A 54 12.51 -35.21 -7.04
N ILE A 55 11.76 -35.02 -8.12
CA ILE A 55 11.02 -36.12 -8.77
C ILE A 55 11.96 -37.05 -9.54
N TYR A 56 12.94 -36.50 -10.27
CA TYR A 56 13.76 -37.29 -11.20
C TYR A 56 15.10 -37.78 -10.63
N TYR A 57 15.71 -37.03 -9.71
CA TYR A 57 17.05 -37.34 -9.19
C TYR A 57 17.08 -37.74 -7.71
N SER A 58 15.93 -37.71 -7.02
CA SER A 58 15.92 -38.21 -5.64
C SER A 58 15.90 -39.73 -5.63
N SER A 59 16.48 -40.32 -4.59
CA SER A 59 16.31 -41.72 -4.24
C SER A 59 14.92 -42.01 -3.64
N ALA A 60 13.95 -41.12 -3.85
CA ALA A 60 12.62 -41.29 -3.29
C ALA A 60 11.92 -42.51 -3.91
N THR A 61 11.25 -43.25 -3.05
CA THR A 61 10.42 -44.37 -3.48
C THR A 61 9.21 -43.87 -4.26
N LYS A 62 8.65 -44.71 -5.14
CA LYS A 62 7.40 -44.39 -5.87
C LYS A 62 6.29 -43.97 -4.90
N ALA A 63 6.19 -44.61 -3.74
CA ALA A 63 5.20 -44.26 -2.72
C ALA A 63 5.34 -42.81 -2.22
N GLN A 64 6.58 -42.35 -1.98
CA GLN A 64 6.84 -40.97 -1.55
C GLN A 64 6.48 -39.95 -2.63
N ILE A 65 6.75 -40.25 -3.92
CA ILE A 65 6.37 -39.39 -5.04
C ILE A 65 4.84 -39.27 -5.15
N HIS A 66 4.12 -40.39 -5.07
CA HIS A 66 2.65 -40.39 -5.11
C HIS A 66 2.06 -39.64 -3.92
N ALA A 67 2.63 -39.79 -2.72
CA ALA A 67 2.21 -39.04 -1.53
C ALA A 67 2.41 -37.53 -1.72
N LEU A 68 3.54 -37.10 -2.29
CA LEU A 68 3.80 -35.68 -2.58
C LEU A 68 2.79 -35.12 -3.59
N ILE A 69 2.51 -35.85 -4.67
CA ILE A 69 1.51 -35.45 -5.68
C ILE A 69 0.11 -35.35 -5.04
N ALA A 70 -0.26 -36.34 -4.22
CA ALA A 70 -1.55 -36.34 -3.52
C ALA A 70 -1.68 -35.14 -2.58
N LEU A 71 -0.62 -34.78 -1.86
CA LEU A 71 -0.60 -33.58 -1.00
C LEU A 71 -0.76 -32.29 -1.83
N ILE A 72 -0.04 -32.16 -2.95
CA ILE A 72 -0.16 -30.99 -3.84
C ILE A 72 -1.59 -30.86 -4.34
N ILE A 73 -2.20 -31.96 -4.79
CA ILE A 73 -3.60 -31.96 -5.25
C ILE A 73 -4.54 -31.59 -4.11
N LEU A 74 -4.40 -32.20 -2.93
CA LEU A 74 -5.25 -31.95 -1.77
C LEU A 74 -5.28 -30.46 -1.38
N PHE A 75 -4.14 -29.79 -1.38
CA PHE A 75 -4.06 -28.37 -1.00
C PHE A 75 -4.40 -27.40 -2.14
N SER A 76 -4.18 -27.78 -3.41
CA SER A 76 -4.45 -26.91 -4.56
C SER A 76 -5.88 -27.01 -5.09
N LEU A 77 -6.52 -28.19 -4.99
CA LEU A 77 -7.83 -28.44 -5.55
C LEU A 77 -8.93 -27.49 -5.01
N PRO A 78 -9.04 -27.21 -3.68
CA PRO A 78 -10.04 -26.29 -3.17
C PRO A 78 -9.89 -24.87 -3.75
N ILE A 79 -8.65 -24.42 -3.94
CA ILE A 79 -8.34 -23.09 -4.49
C ILE A 79 -8.77 -23.04 -5.96
N LEU A 80 -8.47 -24.09 -6.73
CA LEU A 80 -8.85 -24.18 -8.15
C LEU A 80 -10.37 -24.25 -8.33
N VAL A 81 -11.07 -25.04 -7.51
CA VAL A 81 -12.54 -25.14 -7.54
C VAL A 81 -13.17 -23.79 -7.18
N ALA A 82 -12.69 -23.12 -6.14
CA ALA A 82 -13.18 -21.79 -5.77
C ALA A 82 -12.92 -20.76 -6.87
N ALA A 83 -11.74 -20.78 -7.49
CA ALA A 83 -11.41 -19.88 -8.60
C ALA A 83 -12.31 -20.13 -9.83
N LEU A 84 -12.55 -21.40 -10.19
CA LEU A 84 -13.45 -21.78 -11.28
C LEU A 84 -14.88 -21.34 -11.02
N TYR A 85 -15.38 -21.56 -9.80
CA TYR A 85 -16.71 -21.11 -9.39
C TYR A 85 -16.87 -19.59 -9.53
N GLN A 86 -15.89 -18.83 -9.03
CA GLN A 86 -15.91 -17.38 -9.15
C GLN A 86 -15.83 -16.91 -10.61
N TYR A 87 -15.03 -17.60 -11.44
CA TYR A 87 -14.92 -17.30 -12.87
C TYR A 87 -16.26 -17.51 -13.61
N ILE A 88 -16.91 -18.65 -13.41
CA ILE A 88 -18.22 -18.93 -14.00
C ILE A 88 -19.25 -17.89 -13.56
N LYS A 89 -19.26 -17.53 -12.26
CA LYS A 89 -20.16 -16.50 -11.72
C LYS A 89 -19.92 -15.14 -12.38
N ALA A 90 -18.66 -14.73 -12.57
CA ALA A 90 -18.34 -13.44 -13.15
C ALA A 90 -18.65 -13.36 -14.66
N VAL A 91 -18.40 -14.43 -15.41
CA VAL A 91 -18.78 -14.53 -16.83
C VAL A 91 -20.30 -14.40 -16.98
N ARG A 92 -21.07 -15.06 -16.11
CA ARG A 92 -22.54 -14.94 -16.10
C ARG A 92 -23.05 -13.53 -15.75
N GLN A 93 -22.24 -12.74 -15.05
CA GLN A 93 -22.58 -11.37 -14.64
C GLN A 93 -22.00 -10.31 -15.60
N GLU A 94 -21.35 -10.73 -16.70
CA GLU A 94 -20.65 -9.87 -17.67
C GLU A 94 -19.62 -8.91 -17.03
N ASP A 95 -19.15 -9.21 -15.82
CA ASP A 95 -18.30 -8.34 -15.01
C ASP A 95 -17.01 -9.07 -14.58
N THR A 96 -16.27 -9.55 -15.58
CA THR A 96 -15.02 -10.29 -15.37
C THR A 96 -13.93 -9.42 -14.75
N MET A 97 -13.95 -8.11 -15.01
CA MET A 97 -12.95 -7.17 -14.46
C MET A 97 -13.14 -6.92 -12.96
N LYS A 98 -14.37 -7.07 -12.43
CA LYS A 98 -14.61 -6.97 -10.99
C LYS A 98 -13.99 -8.11 -10.19
N MET A 99 -13.66 -9.25 -10.81
CA MET A 99 -12.96 -10.35 -10.15
C MET A 99 -11.53 -9.98 -9.69
N LEU A 100 -10.88 -9.08 -10.43
CA LEU A 100 -9.52 -8.62 -10.10
C LEU A 100 -9.53 -7.50 -9.07
N LYS A 101 -10.72 -6.94 -8.76
CA LYS A 101 -10.88 -5.97 -7.68
C LYS A 101 -11.00 -6.71 -6.35
N PRO A 102 -10.36 -6.22 -5.29
CA PRO A 102 -10.55 -6.77 -3.96
C PRO A 102 -12.02 -6.68 -3.54
N ASP A 103 -12.43 -7.60 -2.68
CA ASP A 103 -13.80 -7.63 -2.13
C ASP A 103 -14.14 -6.30 -1.43
N PRO A 104 -15.39 -5.79 -1.48
CA PRO A 104 -15.79 -4.58 -0.76
C PRO A 104 -15.57 -4.63 0.77
N SER A 105 -15.53 -5.82 1.36
CA SER A 105 -15.19 -6.01 2.77
C SER A 105 -13.68 -5.96 3.04
N TRP A 106 -12.85 -6.04 2.00
CA TRP A 106 -11.40 -5.93 2.12
C TRP A 106 -10.98 -4.49 2.40
N GLY A 107 -10.08 -4.32 3.38
CA GLY A 107 -9.55 -3.03 3.78
C GLY A 107 -9.92 -2.64 5.21
N PRO A 108 -9.92 -1.34 5.55
CA PRO A 108 -10.18 -0.85 6.90
C PRO A 108 -11.58 -1.23 7.41
N PRO A 109 -11.74 -1.49 8.72
CA PRO A 109 -13.00 -1.96 9.28
C PRO A 109 -14.10 -0.88 9.30
N SER A 110 -13.73 0.39 9.38
CA SER A 110 -14.71 1.49 9.44
C SER A 110 -14.92 2.15 8.07
N GLU A 111 -16.17 2.48 7.75
CA GLU A 111 -16.53 3.19 6.52
C GLU A 111 -15.82 4.54 6.37
N LYS A 112 -15.55 5.21 7.49
CA LYS A 112 -14.75 6.44 7.50
C LYS A 112 -13.32 6.19 7.01
N LEU A 113 -12.64 5.17 7.54
CA LEU A 113 -11.28 4.82 7.12
C LEU A 113 -11.23 4.31 5.68
N LYS A 114 -12.27 3.60 5.20
CA LYS A 114 -12.38 3.21 3.79
C LYS A 114 -12.44 4.41 2.86
N LYS A 115 -13.26 5.43 3.21
CA LYS A 115 -13.33 6.70 2.45
C LYS A 115 -12.00 7.44 2.47
N GLU A 116 -11.39 7.57 3.65
CA GLU A 116 -10.07 8.20 3.80
C GLU A 116 -9.02 7.48 2.95
N ARG A 117 -9.05 6.15 2.94
CA ARG A 117 -8.13 5.36 2.13
C ARG A 117 -8.39 5.48 0.63
N ALA A 118 -9.64 5.49 0.19
CA ALA A 118 -9.99 5.69 -1.21
C ALA A 118 -9.50 7.04 -1.74
N ILE A 119 -9.49 8.06 -0.87
CA ILE A 119 -8.96 9.40 -1.17
C ILE A 119 -7.42 9.38 -1.14
N PHE A 120 -6.81 8.62 -0.22
CA PHE A 120 -5.37 8.56 0.00
C PHE A 120 -4.59 8.08 -1.23
N ASN A 121 -3.95 9.02 -1.94
CA ASN A 121 -3.01 8.73 -3.01
C ASN A 121 -1.68 9.44 -2.73
N PRO A 122 -0.69 8.75 -2.14
CA PRO A 122 0.55 9.39 -1.71
C PRO A 122 1.33 9.98 -2.89
N SER A 123 1.20 9.41 -4.10
CA SER A 123 1.83 9.95 -5.31
C SER A 123 1.20 11.27 -5.78
N LYS A 124 -0.07 11.54 -5.42
CA LYS A 124 -0.76 12.80 -5.71
C LYS A 124 -0.61 13.81 -4.56
N PHE A 125 -0.67 13.37 -3.30
CA PHE A 125 -0.50 14.25 -2.14
C PHE A 125 0.94 14.75 -1.96
N ILE A 126 1.95 13.95 -2.32
CA ILE A 126 3.38 14.35 -2.28
C ILE A 126 3.76 15.21 -3.51
N ARG A 127 2.83 15.46 -4.45
CA ARG A 127 3.04 16.37 -5.58
C ARG A 127 2.73 17.84 -5.29
N HIS A 128 2.44 18.21 -4.04
CA HIS A 128 2.86 19.51 -3.51
C HIS A 128 4.33 19.45 -3.06
N LYS A 129 5.20 18.89 -3.88
CA LYS A 129 6.55 19.47 -3.95
C LYS A 129 6.26 20.86 -4.48
N GLU A 130 6.41 21.89 -3.65
CA GLU A 130 6.46 23.26 -4.14
C GLU A 130 7.47 23.27 -5.27
N LYS A 131 6.97 23.12 -6.51
CA LYS A 131 7.69 23.68 -7.63
C LYS A 131 7.79 25.13 -7.21
N ASN A 132 9.00 25.64 -7.08
CA ASN A 132 9.27 27.07 -7.06
C ASN A 132 8.65 27.64 -8.34
N LEU A 133 7.33 27.82 -8.33
CA LEU A 133 6.53 28.38 -9.38
C LEU A 133 6.94 29.83 -9.36
N LYS A 134 7.90 30.16 -10.24
CA LYS A 134 8.24 31.54 -10.56
C LYS A 134 7.01 32.12 -11.23
N CYS A 135 6.05 32.60 -10.44
CA CYS A 135 4.92 33.32 -10.96
C CYS A 135 5.45 34.69 -11.42
N TYR A 136 5.29 35.00 -12.71
CA TYR A 136 5.76 36.26 -13.32
C TYR A 136 4.71 37.38 -13.27
N HIS A 137 3.67 37.17 -12.46
CA HIS A 137 2.61 38.13 -12.20
C HIS A 137 2.74 38.67 -10.78
N ARG A 138 2.05 39.78 -10.49
CA ARG A 138 2.03 40.44 -9.18
C ARG A 138 1.23 39.61 -8.16
N CYS A 139 1.66 38.37 -7.91
CA CYS A 139 1.05 37.47 -6.94
C CYS A 139 1.23 38.05 -5.54
N LEU A 140 0.15 38.03 -4.75
CA LEU A 140 0.16 38.39 -3.32
C LEU A 140 1.21 37.61 -2.51
N ILE A 141 1.64 36.44 -2.99
CA ILE A 141 2.67 35.57 -2.40
C ILE A 141 4.04 36.28 -2.25
N ARG A 142 4.39 37.23 -3.14
CA ARG A 142 5.62 38.04 -3.04
C ARG A 142 5.42 39.41 -2.38
N ASN A 143 4.22 39.71 -1.88
CA ASN A 143 4.01 40.99 -1.19
C ASN A 143 4.71 40.95 0.19
N PRO A 144 5.72 41.83 0.44
CA PRO A 144 6.43 41.86 1.71
C PRO A 144 5.49 42.17 2.89
N GLN A 145 4.47 43.01 2.67
CA GLN A 145 3.49 43.35 3.71
C GLN A 145 2.64 42.14 4.10
N LEU A 146 2.29 41.28 3.13
CA LEU A 146 1.52 40.07 3.42
C LEU A 146 2.36 39.06 4.21
N LYS A 147 3.66 38.91 3.87
CA LYS A 147 4.58 38.06 4.63
C LYS A 147 4.71 38.52 6.09
N GLU A 148 4.80 39.84 6.31
CA GLU A 148 4.86 40.42 7.64
C GLU A 148 3.57 40.20 8.44
N LEU A 149 2.41 40.36 7.79
CA LEU A 149 1.10 40.08 8.40
C LEU A 149 0.94 38.61 8.80
N ILE A 150 1.34 37.68 7.92
CA ILE A 150 1.34 36.24 8.22
C ILE A 150 2.23 35.96 9.43
N LYS A 151 3.47 36.46 9.42
CA LYS A 151 4.41 36.30 10.53
C LYS A 151 3.83 36.83 11.86
N LYS A 152 3.23 38.02 11.83
CA LYS A 152 2.57 38.62 13.01
C LYS A 152 1.39 37.77 13.51
N SER A 153 0.61 37.20 12.60
CA SER A 153 -0.51 36.31 12.95
C SER A 153 -0.03 34.99 13.58
N GLU A 154 1.08 34.43 13.08
CA GLU A 154 1.69 33.21 13.61
C GLU A 154 2.31 33.45 14.98
N GLU A 155 3.01 34.58 15.18
CA GLU A 155 3.53 34.97 16.49
C GLU A 155 2.41 35.14 17.52
N THR A 156 1.28 35.75 17.12
CA THR A 156 0.11 35.91 17.99
C THR A 156 -0.49 34.56 18.38
N ARG A 157 -0.65 33.65 17.41
CA ARG A 157 -1.13 32.29 17.65
C ARG A 157 -0.18 31.53 18.58
N ARG A 158 1.14 31.65 18.37
CA ARG A 158 2.14 30.99 19.20
C ARG A 158 2.06 31.46 20.65
N LYS A 159 1.99 32.77 20.89
CA LYS A 159 1.82 33.35 22.23
C LYS A 159 0.53 32.88 22.90
N PHE A 160 -0.57 32.78 22.14
CA PHE A 160 -1.83 32.24 22.63
C PHE A 160 -1.68 30.79 23.08
N TYR A 161 -1.04 29.92 22.28
CA TYR A 161 -0.82 28.52 22.67
C TYR A 161 0.15 28.39 23.86
N GLU A 162 1.20 29.20 23.92
CA GLU A 162 2.12 29.24 25.07
C GLU A 162 1.40 29.64 26.37
N GLN A 163 0.49 30.62 26.30
CA GLN A 163 -0.36 31.01 27.42
C GLN A 163 -1.31 29.85 27.81
N LEU A 164 -1.97 29.24 26.83
CA LEU A 164 -2.91 28.16 27.05
C LEU A 164 -2.24 26.91 27.67
N HIS A 165 -0.97 26.64 27.34
CA HIS A 165 -0.18 25.58 27.98
C HIS A 165 0.25 25.91 29.41
N ARG A 166 0.48 27.18 29.75
CA ARG A 166 0.71 27.59 31.14
C ARG A 166 -0.55 27.42 31.98
N ASP A 167 -1.70 27.78 31.42
CA ASP A 167 -2.98 27.77 32.12
C ASP A 167 -3.53 26.34 32.28
N ILE A 168 -3.16 25.40 31.39
CA ILE A 168 -3.62 24.00 31.40
C ILE A 168 -2.43 23.03 31.22
N PRO A 169 -1.78 22.60 32.32
CA PRO A 169 -0.70 21.62 32.25
C PRO A 169 -1.25 20.23 31.87
N GLY A 170 -0.86 19.72 30.69
CA GLY A 170 -1.23 18.38 30.20
C GLY A 170 -1.72 18.28 28.75
N LEU A 171 -1.91 19.41 28.05
CA LEU A 171 -2.26 19.41 26.62
C LEU A 171 -1.06 18.95 25.77
N GLN A 172 -1.15 17.75 25.20
CA GLN A 172 -0.13 17.18 24.31
C GLN A 172 -0.31 17.76 22.89
N GLN A 173 0.70 18.46 22.37
CA GLN A 173 0.67 18.99 21.00
C GLN A 173 0.68 17.83 19.99
N ARG A 174 -0.26 17.80 19.05
CA ARG A 174 0.00 17.13 17.76
C ARG A 174 1.01 18.02 17.02
N PRO A 175 2.08 17.46 16.45
CA PRO A 175 3.09 18.27 15.79
C PRO A 175 2.44 19.10 14.68
N ILE A 176 2.47 20.42 14.85
CA ILE A 176 2.14 21.36 13.80
C ILE A 176 3.23 21.17 12.77
N SER A 177 2.88 20.60 11.62
CA SER A 177 3.78 20.56 10.47
C SER A 177 4.14 22.00 10.13
N THR A 178 5.34 22.43 10.51
CA THR A 178 5.91 23.69 10.08
C THR A 178 6.04 23.61 8.57
N SER A 179 5.08 24.20 7.86
CA SER A 179 5.26 24.59 6.46
C SER A 179 6.30 25.70 6.45
N THR A 180 7.57 25.31 6.44
CA THR A 180 8.67 26.22 6.09
C THR A 180 8.44 26.64 4.64
N PHE A 181 8.00 27.89 4.49
CA PHE A 181 7.82 28.65 3.26
C PHE A 181 9.14 28.94 2.52
#